data_AF-A0A3D2UAL7-F1
#
_entry.id   AF-A0A3D2UAL7-F1
#
_cell.length_a   1.000
_cell.length_b   1.000
_cell.length_c   1.000
_cell.angle_alpha   90.00
_cell.angle_beta   90.00
_cell.angle_gamma   90.00
#
_symmetry.space_group_name_H-M   'P 1'
#
loop_
_entity.id
_entity.type
_entity.pdbx_description
1 polymer ?
#
loop_
_entity_poly.entity_id
_entity_poly.type
_entity_poly.pdbx_seq_one_letter_code
_entity_poly.pdbx_strand_id
1 'polypeptide(L)'
;MAAASLGVPLEQVLVVSPMSEVEWMWAVEQVLRSPAVDVVLTWAGTVDERVSRRWQLAVEHGGGVGMLVRTGDVTRDASWSAVRVLVRGCVVDDVPERDARSKGRQWGIRVLRGGVGRGPGRAGDDEREVLLELNDETGGLCLLPEMERSAPVDVPAEK
;
A
#
# COMPACT_ATOMS: atom_id res chain seq x y z
N MET A 1 -1.12 11.30 17.29
CA MET A 1 -0.52 10.28 18.17
C MET A 1 -0.58 8.86 17.61
N ALA A 2 -1.14 8.61 16.41
CA ALA A 2 -1.28 7.25 15.85
C ALA A 2 0.02 6.64 15.28
N ALA A 3 0.91 7.44 14.66
CA ALA A 3 2.18 6.93 14.15
C ALA A 3 3.13 6.50 15.28
N ALA A 4 3.19 7.28 16.37
CA ALA A 4 3.98 6.96 17.55
C ALA A 4 3.53 5.66 18.23
N SER A 5 2.22 5.42 18.33
CA SER A 5 1.71 4.15 18.88
C SER A 5 2.04 2.93 18.01
N LEU A 6 2.43 3.14 16.74
CA LEU A 6 2.89 2.10 15.82
C LEU A 6 4.42 1.98 15.78
N GLY A 7 5.14 2.64 16.70
CA GLY A 7 6.60 2.54 16.82
C GLY A 7 7.39 3.41 15.83
N VAL A 8 6.74 4.37 15.16
CA VAL A 8 7.45 5.31 14.27
C VAL A 8 8.18 6.37 15.11
N PRO A 9 9.51 6.53 14.99
CA PRO A 9 10.27 7.54 15.71
C PRO A 9 9.94 8.93 15.16
N LEU A 10 9.12 9.70 15.90
CA LEU A 10 8.59 10.98 15.41
C LEU A 10 9.69 12.02 15.14
N GLU A 11 10.82 11.94 15.83
CA GLU A 11 11.99 12.80 15.63
C GLU A 11 12.66 12.60 14.26
N GLN A 12 12.34 11.52 13.53
CA GLN A 12 12.82 11.22 12.18
C GLN A 12 11.72 11.38 11.12
N VAL A 13 10.56 11.94 11.48
CA VAL A 13 9.45 12.15 10.54
C VAL A 13 9.39 13.61 10.11
N LEU A 14 9.50 13.84 8.80
CA LEU A 14 9.21 15.14 8.19
C LEU A 14 7.83 15.10 7.54
N VAL A 15 6.96 16.04 7.92
CA VAL A 15 5.65 16.25 7.28
C VAL A 15 5.75 17.46 6.36
N VAL A 16 5.47 17.26 5.08
CA VAL A 16 5.44 18.32 4.06
C VAL A 16 3.99 18.59 3.67
N SER A 17 3.55 19.83 3.78
CA SER A 17 2.17 20.28 3.50
C SER A 17 2.15 21.22 2.30
N PRO A 18 2.20 20.71 1.05
CA PRO A 18 2.17 21.53 -0.15
C PRO A 18 0.80 22.22 -0.32
N MET A 19 0.79 23.41 -0.92
CA MET A 19 -0.41 24.23 -1.12
C MET A 19 -1.10 23.96 -2.47
N SER A 20 -0.48 23.19 -3.36
CA SER A 20 -1.02 22.84 -4.67
C SER A 20 -0.55 21.47 -5.14
N GLU A 21 -1.21 20.91 -6.14
CA GLU A 21 -0.82 19.65 -6.77
C GLU A 21 0.56 19.75 -7.45
N VAL A 22 0.87 20.88 -8.08
CA VAL A 22 2.18 21.12 -8.72
C VAL A 22 3.29 21.15 -7.68
N GLU A 23 3.07 21.88 -6.58
CA GLU A 23 4.01 21.94 -5.46
C GLU A 23 4.17 20.58 -4.80
N TRP A 24 3.08 19.84 -4.61
CA TRP A 24 3.10 18.48 -4.11
C TRP A 24 3.96 17.57 -4.98
N MET A 25 3.75 17.57 -6.31
CA MET A 25 4.52 16.73 -7.20
C MET A 25 6.01 17.06 -7.22
N TRP A 26 6.32 18.36 -7.13
CA TRP A 26 7.70 18.83 -7.04
C TRP A 26 8.34 18.44 -5.69
N ALA A 27 7.63 18.64 -4.58
CA ALA A 27 8.12 18.31 -3.25
C ALA A 27 8.41 16.81 -3.12
N VAL A 28 7.49 15.94 -3.57
CA VAL A 28 7.70 14.49 -3.61
C VAL A 28 8.96 14.16 -4.40
N GLU A 29 9.13 14.73 -5.59
CA GLU A 29 10.33 14.49 -6.40
C GLU A 29 11.63 14.92 -5.70
N GLN A 30 11.65 16.08 -5.06
CA GLN A 30 12.84 16.56 -4.34
C GLN A 30 13.21 15.64 -3.18
N VAL A 31 12.21 15.22 -2.40
CA VAL A 31 12.42 14.33 -1.26
C VAL A 31 12.90 12.96 -1.72
N LEU A 32 12.30 12.37 -2.78
CA LEU A 32 12.73 11.08 -3.33
C LEU A 32 14.18 11.10 -3.85
N ARG A 33 14.63 12.25 -4.36
CA ARG A 33 15.99 12.44 -4.88
C ARG A 33 17.03 12.63 -3.75
N SER A 34 16.59 12.90 -2.54
CA SER A 34 17.48 13.16 -1.40
C SER A 34 17.99 11.85 -0.79
N PRO A 35 19.32 11.63 -0.70
CA PRO A 35 19.87 10.48 -0.01
C PRO A 35 19.73 10.56 1.52
N ALA A 36 19.22 11.67 2.06
CA ALA A 36 18.95 11.85 3.48
C ALA A 36 17.58 11.32 3.92
N VAL A 37 16.77 10.79 3.00
CA VAL A 37 15.40 10.32 3.27
C VAL A 37 15.25 8.88 2.79
N ASP A 38 15.10 7.97 3.76
CA ASP A 38 14.99 6.53 3.46
C ASP A 38 13.62 6.16 2.88
N VAL A 39 12.55 6.79 3.35
CA VAL A 39 11.18 6.46 2.97
C VAL A 39 10.36 7.72 2.74
N VAL A 40 9.68 7.77 1.59
CA VAL A 40 8.70 8.80 1.26
C VAL A 40 7.34 8.15 1.15
N LEU A 41 6.39 8.61 1.95
CA LEU A 41 4.99 8.18 1.90
C LEU A 41 4.14 9.33 1.38
N THR A 42 3.32 9.08 0.36
CA THR A 42 2.42 10.11 -0.15
C THR A 42 1.08 9.54 -0.62
N TRP A 43 0.01 10.32 -0.44
CA TRP A 43 -1.32 10.00 -0.95
C TRP A 43 -1.43 10.55 -2.36
N ALA A 44 -1.25 9.66 -3.32
CA ALA A 44 -1.32 9.97 -4.73
C ALA A 44 -2.66 9.46 -5.27
N GLY A 45 -3.46 10.34 -5.84
CA GLY A 45 -4.60 9.92 -6.67
C GLY A 45 -4.11 9.32 -7.99
N THR A 46 -4.72 9.74 -9.09
CA THR A 46 -4.19 9.45 -10.43
C THR A 46 -2.91 10.23 -10.66
N VAL A 47 -1.86 9.57 -11.13
CA VAL A 47 -0.56 10.20 -11.47
C VAL A 47 -0.23 9.81 -12.90
N ASP A 48 0.01 10.81 -13.76
CA ASP A 48 0.48 10.59 -15.13
C ASP A 48 1.75 9.72 -15.14
N GLU A 49 1.84 8.83 -16.12
CA GLU A 49 3.01 8.02 -16.44
C GLU A 49 4.31 8.84 -16.44
N ARG A 50 4.31 10.07 -16.97
CA ARG A 50 5.51 10.93 -16.98
C ARG A 50 5.99 11.29 -15.59
N VAL A 51 5.06 11.68 -14.71
CA VAL A 51 5.36 12.02 -13.32
C VAL A 51 5.79 10.77 -12.56
N SER A 52 5.09 9.65 -12.76
CA SER A 52 5.43 8.37 -12.15
C SER A 52 6.84 7.90 -12.55
N ARG A 53 7.21 8.05 -13.83
CA ARG A 53 8.56 7.72 -14.30
C ARG A 53 9.61 8.66 -13.70
N ARG A 54 9.33 9.96 -13.63
CA ARG A 54 10.23 10.94 -13.04
C ARG A 54 10.50 10.67 -11.56
N TRP A 55 9.47 10.29 -10.81
CA TRP A 55 9.62 9.87 -9.42
C TRP A 55 10.37 8.55 -9.26
N GLN A 56 10.16 7.57 -10.14
CA GLN A 56 10.94 6.34 -10.14
C GLN A 56 12.45 6.62 -10.34
N LEU A 57 12.81 7.52 -11.27
CA LEU A 57 14.20 7.94 -11.45
C LEU A 57 14.74 8.74 -10.27
N ALA A 58 13.90 9.56 -9.62
CA ALA A 58 14.30 10.30 -8.43
C ALA A 58 14.64 9.34 -7.28
N VAL A 59 13.81 8.31 -7.06
CA VAL A 59 14.09 7.23 -6.10
C VAL A 59 15.40 6.52 -6.40
N GLU A 60 15.63 6.14 -7.65
CA GLU A 60 16.89 5.48 -8.05
C GLU A 60 18.12 6.36 -7.79
N HIS A 61 17.95 7.69 -7.90
CA HIS A 61 19.02 8.63 -7.60
C HIS A 61 19.24 8.81 -6.09
N GLY A 62 18.19 8.93 -5.29
CA GLY A 62 18.29 9.12 -3.84
C GLY A 62 18.65 7.84 -3.09
N GLY A 63 18.28 6.68 -3.62
CA GLY A 63 18.54 5.36 -3.01
C GLY A 63 17.52 4.92 -1.96
N GLY A 64 16.48 5.72 -1.70
CA GLY A 64 15.40 5.41 -0.74
C GLY A 64 14.24 4.60 -1.34
N VAL A 65 13.10 4.63 -0.66
CA VAL A 65 11.84 3.96 -1.08
C VAL A 65 10.71 4.98 -1.21
N GLY A 66 10.05 5.00 -2.37
CA GLY A 66 8.82 5.76 -2.59
C GLY A 66 7.56 4.90 -2.45
N MET A 67 6.68 5.25 -1.52
CA MET A 67 5.39 4.62 -1.29
C MET A 67 4.24 5.53 -1.71
N LEU A 68 3.48 5.09 -2.70
CA LEU A 68 2.29 5.79 -3.21
C LEU A 68 1.02 5.11 -2.70
N VAL A 69 0.32 5.76 -1.76
CA VAL A 69 -0.99 5.33 -1.28
C VAL A 69 -2.05 5.85 -2.22
N ARG A 70 -2.89 4.96 -2.76
CA ARG A 70 -3.93 5.29 -3.73
C ARG A 70 -5.20 4.51 -3.43
N THR A 71 -6.34 4.98 -3.95
CA THR A 71 -7.60 4.23 -3.83
C THR A 71 -7.56 2.95 -4.67
N GLY A 72 -8.42 1.98 -4.35
CA GLY A 72 -8.51 0.73 -5.10
C GLY A 72 -8.93 0.91 -6.57
N ASP A 73 -9.62 2.01 -6.89
CA ASP A 73 -10.16 2.28 -8.23
C ASP A 73 -9.07 2.44 -9.30
N VAL A 74 -7.89 2.95 -8.90
CA VAL A 74 -6.73 3.13 -9.79
C VAL A 74 -5.85 1.88 -9.90
N THR A 75 -6.35 0.71 -9.48
CA THR A 75 -5.64 -0.56 -9.63
C THR A 75 -5.31 -0.88 -11.10
N ARG A 76 -6.15 -0.44 -12.04
CA ARG A 76 -5.93 -0.66 -13.48
C ARG A 76 -4.95 0.31 -14.12
N ASP A 77 -4.61 1.40 -13.44
CA ASP A 77 -3.72 2.41 -13.98
C ASP A 77 -2.31 1.85 -14.17
N ALA A 78 -1.68 2.31 -15.24
CA ALA A 78 -0.26 2.15 -15.48
C ALA A 78 0.54 2.64 -14.27
N SER A 79 1.59 1.90 -13.90
CA SER A 79 2.45 2.28 -12.79
C SER A 79 3.89 1.86 -13.03
N TRP A 80 4.82 2.74 -12.64
CA TRP A 80 6.25 2.47 -12.61
C TRP A 80 6.74 1.97 -11.24
N SER A 81 5.81 1.61 -10.34
CA SER A 81 6.14 1.02 -9.04
C SER A 81 6.70 -0.39 -9.24
N ALA A 82 7.84 -0.69 -8.61
CA ALA A 82 8.45 -2.02 -8.65
C ALA A 82 7.53 -3.10 -8.01
N VAL A 83 6.79 -2.70 -6.98
CA VAL A 83 5.81 -3.54 -6.28
C VAL A 83 4.52 -2.75 -6.12
N ARG A 84 3.39 -3.43 -6.28
CA ARG A 84 2.06 -2.89 -6.01
C ARG A 84 1.34 -3.82 -5.06
N VAL A 85 0.70 -3.26 -4.05
CA VAL A 85 -0.02 -4.01 -3.03
C VAL A 85 -1.43 -3.45 -2.95
N LEU A 86 -2.44 -4.31 -3.10
CA LEU A 86 -3.83 -4.00 -2.84
C LEU A 86 -4.14 -4.45 -1.42
N VAL A 87 -4.69 -3.54 -0.62
CA VAL A 87 -5.12 -3.81 0.75
C VAL A 87 -6.64 -3.63 0.81
N ARG A 88 -7.34 -4.63 1.32
CA ARG A 88 -8.79 -4.60 1.56
C ARG A 88 -9.05 -4.81 3.04
N GLY A 89 -9.97 -4.05 3.62
CA GLY A 89 -10.51 -4.37 4.93
C GLY A 89 -11.32 -5.66 4.84
N CYS A 90 -11.05 -6.61 5.74
CA CYS A 90 -11.90 -7.78 5.93
C CYS A 90 -12.75 -7.51 7.17
N VAL A 91 -14.08 -7.58 7.00
CA VAL A 91 -14.99 -7.74 8.13
C VAL A 91 -15.24 -9.23 8.24
N VAL A 92 -14.82 -9.85 9.35
CA VAL A 92 -15.17 -11.25 9.61
C VAL A 92 -16.60 -11.26 10.11
N ASP A 93 -17.55 -11.44 9.19
CA ASP A 93 -18.92 -11.75 9.56
C ASP A 93 -18.99 -13.25 9.93
N ASP A 94 -19.47 -13.53 11.15
CA ASP A 94 -19.70 -14.84 11.79
C ASP A 94 -18.48 -15.67 12.26
N VAL A 95 -17.84 -15.25 13.37
CA VAL A 95 -17.05 -16.16 14.22
C VAL A 95 -17.94 -16.71 15.33
N PRO A 96 -18.08 -18.04 15.51
CA PRO A 96 -18.83 -18.60 16.64
C PRO A 96 -18.22 -18.13 17.96
N GLU A 97 -19.11 -17.72 18.88
CA GLU A 97 -18.94 -17.01 20.16
C GLU A 97 -17.80 -17.47 21.09
N ARG A 98 -17.14 -18.59 20.81
CA ARG A 98 -16.04 -19.16 21.61
C ARG A 98 -14.65 -18.60 21.30
N ASP A 99 -14.42 -18.00 20.12
CA ASP A 99 -13.11 -17.49 19.70
C ASP A 99 -13.04 -15.95 19.58
N ALA A 100 -14.03 -15.24 20.13
CA ALA A 100 -14.18 -13.77 20.10
C ALA A 100 -13.10 -12.96 20.84
N ARG A 101 -11.90 -13.52 21.07
CA ARG A 101 -10.73 -12.83 21.63
C ARG A 101 -9.77 -12.27 20.58
N SER A 102 -9.95 -12.54 19.29
CA SER A 102 -9.22 -11.81 18.24
C SER A 102 -9.82 -10.39 18.09
N LYS A 103 -9.47 -9.50 19.02
CA LYS A 103 -9.66 -8.04 18.88
C LYS A 103 -8.65 -7.46 17.89
N GLY A 104 -8.48 -8.09 16.75
CA GLY A 104 -7.51 -7.70 15.73
C GLY A 104 -8.19 -7.01 14.56
N ARG A 105 -7.52 -6.02 13.96
CA ARG A 105 -7.91 -5.54 12.63
C ARG A 105 -7.37 -6.51 11.59
N GLN A 106 -8.23 -6.98 10.70
CA GLN A 106 -7.84 -7.90 9.64
C GLN A 106 -7.89 -7.23 8.25
N TRP A 107 -6.92 -7.56 7.41
CA TRP A 107 -6.81 -7.06 6.05
C TRP A 107 -6.42 -8.15 5.07
N GLY A 108 -7.16 -8.24 3.97
CA GLY A 108 -6.75 -8.99 2.79
C GLY A 108 -5.69 -8.20 2.03
N ILE A 109 -4.52 -8.79 1.83
CA ILE A 109 -3.41 -8.21 1.07
C ILE A 109 -3.16 -9.02 -0.18
N ARG A 110 -3.15 -8.35 -1.33
CA ARG A 110 -2.80 -8.97 -2.60
C ARG A 110 -1.66 -8.21 -3.27
N VAL A 111 -0.60 -8.94 -3.66
CA VAL A 111 0.49 -8.37 -4.45
C VAL A 111 0.05 -8.33 -5.91
N LEU A 112 -0.06 -7.13 -6.47
CA LEU A 112 -0.44 -6.93 -7.86
C LEU A 112 0.82 -6.97 -8.73
N ARG A 113 0.89 -7.94 -9.66
CA ARG A 113 1.94 -7.95 -10.69
C ARG A 113 1.53 -7.01 -11.82
N GLY A 114 2.20 -5.87 -11.93
CA GLY A 114 1.93 -4.92 -13.02
C GLY A 114 2.79 -3.67 -12.98
N GLY A 115 3.94 -3.73 -13.64
CA GLY A 115 4.74 -2.57 -14.05
C GLY A 115 4.59 -2.30 -15.55
N VAL A 116 4.67 -1.03 -15.94
CA VAL A 116 4.85 -0.65 -17.35
C VAL A 116 6.34 -0.81 -17.70
N GLY A 117 6.66 -1.78 -18.55
CA GLY A 117 8.01 -2.08 -19.02
C GLY A 117 8.00 -3.24 -20.02
N ARG A 118 8.85 -3.18 -21.04
CA ARG A 118 9.00 -4.23 -22.07
C ARG A 118 9.93 -5.33 -21.53
N GLY A 119 9.38 -6.47 -21.11
CA GLY A 119 10.14 -7.64 -20.64
C GLY A 119 9.27 -8.91 -20.60
N PRO A 120 9.86 -10.11 -20.77
CA PRO A 120 9.12 -11.37 -20.89
C PRO A 120 8.69 -11.83 -19.49
N GLY A 121 7.45 -11.50 -19.12
CA GLY A 121 6.92 -11.84 -17.80
C GLY A 121 5.53 -11.25 -17.59
N ARG A 122 4.62 -11.51 -18.53
CA ARG A 122 3.18 -11.26 -18.35
C ARG A 122 2.42 -12.57 -18.51
N ALA A 123 1.42 -12.75 -17.66
CA ALA A 123 0.56 -13.93 -17.49
C ALA A 123 1.22 -15.09 -16.71
N GLY A 124 0.68 -15.35 -15.53
CA GLY A 124 1.02 -16.45 -14.63
C GLY A 124 0.09 -16.39 -13.42
N ASP A 125 -0.83 -17.34 -13.38
CA ASP A 125 -2.10 -17.44 -12.65
C ASP A 125 -1.96 -17.72 -11.13
N ASP A 126 -1.11 -16.96 -10.45
CA ASP A 126 -0.87 -17.10 -9.01
C ASP A 126 -1.12 -15.76 -8.29
N GLU A 127 -2.36 -15.27 -8.36
CA GLU A 127 -2.84 -14.17 -7.52
C GLU A 127 -3.05 -14.69 -6.09
N ARG A 128 -1.98 -14.71 -5.28
CA ARG A 128 -2.09 -15.08 -3.86
C ARG A 128 -2.55 -13.87 -3.05
N GLU A 129 -3.71 -14.00 -2.43
CA GLU A 129 -4.19 -13.10 -1.38
C GLU A 129 -3.77 -13.67 -0.04
N VAL A 130 -3.16 -12.83 0.79
CA VAL A 130 -2.70 -13.18 2.13
C VAL A 130 -3.47 -12.35 3.13
N LEU A 131 -4.07 -13.00 4.12
CA LEU A 131 -4.78 -12.33 5.19
C LEU A 131 -3.78 -11.93 6.28
N LEU A 132 -3.80 -10.66 6.67
CA LEU A 132 -3.01 -10.12 7.78
C LEU A 132 -3.93 -9.76 8.93
N GLU A 133 -3.52 -10.11 10.15
CA GLU A 133 -4.14 -9.63 11.38
C GLU A 133 -3.15 -8.75 12.15
N LEU A 134 -3.60 -7.56 12.53
CA LEU A 134 -2.91 -6.72 13.51
C LEU A 134 -3.64 -6.80 14.84
N ASN A 135 -2.94 -7.31 15.85
CA ASN A 135 -3.42 -7.36 17.20
C ASN A 135 -3.34 -5.96 17.84
N ASP A 136 -4.48 -5.39 18.23
CA ASP A 136 -4.55 -4.04 18.80
C ASP A 136 -3.93 -3.91 20.20
N GLU A 137 -3.78 -5.02 20.93
CA GLU A 137 -3.21 -5.04 22.28
C GLU A 137 -1.68 -5.16 22.27
N THR A 138 -1.12 -5.88 21.29
CA THR A 138 0.33 -6.12 21.20
C THR A 138 1.03 -5.31 20.10
N GLY A 139 0.27 -4.77 19.14
CA GLY A 139 0.81 -4.19 17.92
C GLY A 139 1.45 -5.20 16.97
N GLY A 140 1.35 -6.50 17.26
CA GLY A 140 1.92 -7.58 16.44
C GLY A 140 1.12 -7.79 15.16
N LEU A 141 1.82 -7.91 14.03
CA LEU A 141 1.26 -8.22 12.72
C LEU A 141 1.58 -9.69 12.36
N CYS A 142 0.56 -10.52 12.13
CA CYS A 142 0.72 -11.91 11.74
C CYS A 142 0.02 -12.24 10.41
N LEU A 143 0.58 -13.20 9.68
CA LEU A 143 -0.06 -13.81 8.51
C LEU A 143 -1.05 -14.86 9.02
N LEU A 144 -2.32 -14.72 8.65
CA LEU A 144 -3.31 -15.75 8.92
C LEU A 144 -3.22 -16.84 7.84
N PRO A 145 -3.26 -18.14 8.23
CA PRO A 145 -3.23 -19.23 7.28
C PRO A 145 -4.45 -19.19 6.35
N GLU A 146 -4.25 -19.61 5.10
CA GLU A 146 -5.24 -19.57 4.00
C GLU A 146 -6.57 -20.30 4.28
N MET A 147 -6.67 -21.02 5.39
CA MET A 147 -7.79 -21.89 5.77
C MET A 147 -8.99 -21.19 6.43
N GLU A 148 -8.95 -19.89 6.69
CA GLU A 148 -10.09 -19.13 7.25
C GLU A 148 -10.81 -18.29 6.18
N ARG A 149 -11.03 -18.85 4.99
CA ARG A 149 -11.95 -18.25 4.01
C ARG A 149 -13.40 -18.42 4.50
N SER A 150 -13.96 -17.38 5.12
CA SER A 150 -15.36 -17.06 4.82
C SER A 150 -15.41 -16.49 3.40
N ALA A 151 -16.35 -16.96 2.59
CA ALA A 151 -16.40 -16.72 1.14
C ALA A 151 -16.28 -15.21 0.79
N PRO A 152 -15.67 -14.85 -0.35
CA PRO A 152 -15.68 -13.46 -0.80
C PRO A 152 -17.12 -13.02 -1.01
N VAL A 153 -17.53 -11.95 -0.33
CA VAL A 153 -18.78 -11.26 -0.62
C VAL A 153 -18.62 -10.63 -2.01
N ASP A 154 -19.25 -11.25 -3.01
CA ASP A 154 -19.37 -10.71 -4.35
C ASP A 154 -20.01 -9.31 -4.28
N VAL A 155 -19.29 -8.29 -4.76
CA VAL A 155 -19.85 -6.97 -4.99
C VAL A 155 -20.83 -7.09 -6.16
N PRO A 156 -22.12 -6.73 -6.02
CA PRO A 156 -23.08 -6.86 -7.10
C PRO A 156 -22.69 -5.94 -8.26
N ALA A 157 -22.67 -6.50 -9.47
CA ALA A 157 -22.56 -5.74 -10.70
C ALA A 157 -23.83 -4.87 -10.86
N GLU A 158 -23.70 -3.55 -10.67
CA GLU A 158 -24.73 -2.61 -11.12
C GLU A 158 -24.81 -2.61 -12.66
N LYS A 159 -26.05 -2.50 -13.13
CA LYS A 159 -26.53 -2.80 -14.47
C LYS A 159 -26.63 -1.54 -15.33
#